data_AF-A0A2U1NAW6-F1
#
_entry.id   AF-A0A2U1NAW6-F1
#
_cell.length_a   1.000
_cell.length_b   1.000
_cell.length_c   1.000
_cell.angle_alpha   90.00
_cell.angle_beta   90.00
_cell.angle_gamma   90.00
#
_symmetry.space_group_name_H-M   'P 1'
#
loop_
_entity.id
_entity.type
_entity.pdbx_description
1 polymer ?
#
loop_
_entity_poly.entity_id
_entity_poly.type
_entity_poly.pdbx_seq_one_letter_code
_entity_poly.pdbx_strand_id
1 'polypeptide(L)'
;MKFAVVRSPSPYNVILGRSGIKELRAIPSTIHAMMKFPTPRGVATLVTRSVIISECRKLEEKYLLKKEAEVEVPPVEAVVSEDEKTEEILVHPAYPDQLVTIGRNFSPEGRKRLVHKKSKAPKLLTQSEAPTTSEQENKLHKETRNA
;
A
#
# COMPACT_ATOMS: atom_id res chain seq x y z
N MET A 1 -13.50 7.97 12.22
CA MET A 1 -12.89 7.20 11.12
C MET A 1 -13.96 6.48 10.31
N LYS A 2 -13.91 6.55 8.98
CA LYS A 2 -14.76 5.76 8.06
C LYS A 2 -13.88 4.79 7.27
N PHE A 3 -14.23 3.51 7.25
CA PHE A 3 -13.50 2.46 6.53
C PHE A 3 -14.39 1.79 5.48
N ALA A 4 -13.74 1.20 4.47
CA ALA A 4 -14.42 0.33 3.50
C ALA A 4 -14.08 -1.11 3.85
N VAL A 5 -15.09 -1.98 3.96
CA VAL A 5 -14.90 -3.41 4.17
C VAL A 5 -14.95 -4.10 2.82
N VAL A 6 -13.91 -4.85 2.50
CA VAL A 6 -13.79 -5.63 1.26
C VAL A 6 -13.69 -7.10 1.65
N ARG A 7 -14.62 -7.92 1.18
CA ARG A 7 -14.56 -9.37 1.33
C ARG A 7 -13.69 -9.92 0.20
N SER A 8 -12.41 -10.13 0.47
CA SER A 8 -11.45 -10.70 -0.48
C SER A 8 -10.46 -11.59 0.26
N PRO A 9 -10.01 -12.72 -0.32
CA PRO A 9 -8.82 -13.39 0.16
C PRO A 9 -7.66 -12.40 0.04
N SER A 10 -7.07 -12.03 1.17
CA SER A 10 -5.92 -11.12 1.26
C SER A 10 -5.03 -11.56 2.41
N PRO A 11 -3.69 -11.49 2.27
CA PRO A 11 -2.77 -11.73 3.37
C PRO A 11 -2.84 -10.62 4.44
N TYR A 12 -3.50 -9.50 4.13
CA TYR A 12 -3.63 -8.36 5.04
C TYR A 12 -5.06 -8.19 5.54
N ASN A 13 -5.20 -8.00 6.85
CA ASN A 13 -6.50 -7.75 7.49
C ASN A 13 -6.94 -6.28 7.38
N VAL A 14 -5.98 -5.34 7.34
CA VAL A 14 -6.24 -3.89 7.32
C VAL A 14 -5.19 -3.20 6.46
N ILE A 15 -5.64 -2.29 5.59
CA ILE A 15 -4.78 -1.40 4.82
C ILE A 15 -5.02 0.03 5.29
N LEU A 16 -4.03 0.61 5.97
CA LEU A 16 -4.07 1.98 6.45
C LEU A 16 -3.43 2.92 5.43
N GLY A 17 -4.27 3.71 4.77
CA GLY A 17 -3.79 4.83 3.96
C GLY A 17 -3.36 6.02 4.81
N ARG A 18 -2.84 7.06 4.16
CA ARG A 18 -2.38 8.31 4.80
C ARG A 18 -3.44 8.97 5.68
N SER A 19 -4.71 8.92 5.27
CA SER A 19 -5.81 9.46 6.07
C SER A 19 -5.98 8.70 7.40
N GLY A 20 -5.84 7.37 7.36
CA GLY A 20 -5.93 6.54 8.57
C GLY A 20 -4.73 6.77 9.49
N ILE A 21 -3.53 6.84 8.92
CA ILE A 21 -2.30 7.18 9.67
C ILE A 21 -2.44 8.56 10.35
N LYS A 22 -2.93 9.58 9.61
CA LYS A 22 -3.17 10.92 10.15
C LYS A 22 -4.22 10.93 11.26
N GLU A 23 -5.35 10.26 11.06
CA GLU A 23 -6.45 10.23 12.02
C GLU A 23 -6.05 9.51 13.32
N LEU A 24 -5.28 8.42 13.20
CA LEU A 24 -4.72 7.71 14.35
C LEU A 24 -3.56 8.45 14.99
N ARG A 25 -3.02 9.51 14.37
CA ARG A 25 -1.72 10.13 14.74
C ARG A 25 -0.63 9.06 14.87
N ALA A 26 -0.66 8.09 13.96
CA ALA A 26 0.22 6.95 13.99
C ALA A 26 1.62 7.34 13.49
N ILE A 27 2.64 6.83 14.17
CA ILE A 27 4.05 6.99 13.83
C ILE A 27 4.58 5.61 13.44
N PRO A 28 4.58 5.27 12.15
CA PRO A 28 5.19 4.04 11.66
C PRO A 28 6.71 4.18 11.58
N SER A 29 7.42 3.09 11.88
CA SER A 29 8.87 2.97 11.79
C SER A 29 9.21 1.68 11.05
N THR A 30 9.62 1.82 9.79
CA THR A 30 10.00 0.69 8.92
C THR A 30 11.19 -0.08 9.47
N ILE A 31 12.24 0.64 9.90
CA ILE A 31 13.48 0.07 10.46
C ILE A 31 13.24 -0.80 11.71
N HIS A 32 12.16 -0.54 12.45
CA HIS A 32 11.81 -1.27 13.67
C HIS A 32 10.58 -2.16 13.49
N ALA A 33 10.02 -2.23 12.28
CA ALA A 33 8.75 -2.89 11.95
C ALA A 33 7.65 -2.60 13.00
N MET A 34 7.55 -1.33 13.41
CA MET A 34 6.73 -0.90 14.55
C MET A 34 5.85 0.28 14.16
N MET A 35 4.69 0.41 14.79
CA MET A 35 3.83 1.59 14.68
C MET A 35 3.30 2.00 16.04
N LYS A 36 3.49 3.26 16.42
CA LYS A 36 2.95 3.83 17.67
C LYS A 36 1.76 4.72 17.38
N PHE A 37 0.77 4.76 18.27
CA PHE A 37 -0.34 5.71 18.17
C PHE A 37 -0.94 6.01 19.55
N PRO A 38 -1.44 7.23 19.79
CA PRO A 38 -2.10 7.59 21.03
C PRO A 38 -3.43 6.84 21.22
N THR A 39 -3.72 6.51 22.46
CA THR A 39 -4.99 5.95 22.94
C THR A 39 -5.41 6.68 24.21
N PRO A 40 -6.68 6.60 24.65
CA PRO A 40 -7.12 7.23 25.90
C PRO A 40 -6.34 6.79 27.15
N ARG A 41 -5.66 5.64 27.10
CA ARG A 41 -4.89 5.07 28.22
C ARG A 41 -3.37 5.25 28.08
N GLY A 42 -2.90 6.01 27.08
CA GLY A 42 -1.48 6.19 26.79
C GLY A 42 -1.13 5.84 25.34
N VAL A 43 0.10 5.40 25.07
CA VAL A 43 0.55 5.09 23.71
C VAL A 43 0.49 3.58 23.46
N ALA A 44 -0.29 3.17 22.46
CA ALA A 44 -0.26 1.81 21.95
C ALA A 44 0.91 1.64 20.97
N THR A 45 1.58 0.50 21.05
CA THR A 45 2.68 0.13 20.15
C THR A 45 2.35 -1.19 19.47
N LEU A 46 2.17 -1.15 18.15
CA LEU A 46 2.12 -2.33 17.31
C LEU A 46 3.56 -2.72 16.96
N VAL A 47 3.97 -3.94 17.30
CA VAL A 47 5.29 -4.48 16.94
C VAL A 47 5.10 -5.69 16.07
N THR A 48 5.72 -5.69 14.90
CA THR A 48 5.70 -6.85 14.02
C THR A 48 6.80 -7.81 14.46
N ARG A 49 6.45 -9.08 14.63
CA ARG A 49 7.43 -10.15 14.89
C ARG A 49 7.88 -10.75 13.58
N SER A 50 9.17 -11.11 13.48
CA SER A 50 9.75 -11.73 12.28
C SER A 50 8.95 -12.96 11.80
N VAL A 51 8.41 -13.76 12.72
CA VAL A 51 7.56 -14.92 12.39
C VAL A 51 6.32 -14.50 11.58
N ILE A 52 5.63 -13.44 12.01
CA ILE A 52 4.42 -12.95 11.31
C ILE A 52 4.78 -12.37 9.94
N ILE A 53 5.93 -11.70 9.81
CA ILE A 53 6.43 -11.22 8.52
C ILE A 53 6.67 -12.40 7.58
N SER A 54 7.31 -13.46 8.07
CA SER A 54 7.59 -14.66 7.29
C SER A 54 6.31 -15.40 6.87
N GLU A 55 5.30 -15.46 7.75
CA GLU A 55 4.01 -16.06 7.45
C GLU A 55 3.22 -15.24 6.44
N CYS A 56 3.17 -13.91 6.59
CA CYS A 56 2.56 -13.02 5.60
C CYS A 56 3.21 -13.19 4.23
N ARG A 57 4.54 -13.24 4.16
CA ARG A 57 5.27 -13.48 2.91
C ARG A 57 4.95 -14.85 2.31
N LYS A 58 4.95 -15.93 3.11
CA LYS A 58 4.58 -17.27 2.64
C LYS A 58 3.13 -17.33 2.17
N LEU A 59 2.23 -16.60 2.83
CA LEU A 59 0.84 -16.48 2.41
C LEU A 59 0.73 -15.70 1.11
N GLU A 60 1.41 -14.57 0.97
CA GLU A 60 1.52 -13.81 -0.28
C GLU A 60 2.00 -14.72 -1.42
N GLU A 61 3.12 -15.42 -1.22
CA GLU A 61 3.64 -16.42 -2.15
C GLU A 61 2.59 -17.49 -2.45
N LYS A 62 1.92 -18.06 -1.44
CA LYS A 62 0.85 -19.06 -1.66
C LYS A 62 -0.34 -18.48 -2.43
N TYR A 63 -0.74 -17.24 -2.19
CA TYR A 63 -1.86 -16.61 -2.90
C TYR A 63 -1.48 -16.20 -4.34
N LEU A 64 -0.20 -15.91 -4.58
CA LEU A 64 0.35 -15.72 -5.93
C LEU A 64 0.55 -17.06 -6.66
N LEU A 65 1.03 -18.11 -5.99
CA LEU A 65 1.28 -19.45 -6.54
C LEU A 65 0.02 -20.32 -6.66
N LYS A 66 -1.01 -20.13 -5.81
CA LYS A 66 -2.32 -20.80 -5.99
C LYS A 66 -3.01 -20.37 -7.28
N LYS A 67 -2.67 -19.20 -7.82
CA LYS A 67 -3.10 -18.79 -9.16
C LYS A 67 -2.43 -19.61 -10.26
N GLU A 68 -1.26 -20.17 -10.00
CA GLU A 68 -0.47 -20.95 -10.97
C GLU A 68 -0.81 -22.45 -10.88
N ALA A 69 -1.18 -22.96 -9.71
CA ALA A 69 -1.48 -24.39 -9.51
C ALA A 69 -2.84 -24.88 -10.04
N GLU A 70 -3.72 -24.01 -10.53
CA GLU A 70 -4.92 -24.41 -11.31
C GLU A 70 -4.64 -24.45 -12.83
N VAL A 71 -3.40 -24.12 -13.27
CA VAL A 71 -2.98 -24.17 -14.67
C VAL A 71 -1.89 -25.24 -14.82
N GLU A 72 -2.26 -26.52 -14.74
CA GLU A 72 -1.36 -27.60 -15.15
C GLU A 72 -1.45 -27.82 -16.67
N VAL A 73 -0.53 -27.23 -17.46
CA VAL A 73 -0.02 -27.83 -18.70
C VAL A 73 1.45 -27.43 -18.90
N PRO A 74 2.38 -28.37 -19.21
CA PRO A 74 3.82 -28.10 -19.29
C PRO A 74 4.26 -27.79 -20.75
N PRO A 75 5.57 -27.60 -21.03
CA PRO A 75 6.18 -26.31 -21.33
C PRO A 75 6.40 -26.07 -22.84
N VAL A 76 6.82 -24.85 -23.16
CA VAL A 76 7.89 -24.46 -24.11
C VAL A 76 7.46 -23.26 -24.97
N GLU A 77 8.22 -22.18 -24.76
CA GLU A 77 8.49 -21.02 -25.62
C GLU A 77 7.40 -19.94 -25.83
N ALA A 78 7.74 -18.75 -25.31
CA ALA A 78 7.16 -17.43 -25.62
C ALA A 78 5.66 -17.27 -25.38
N VAL A 79 5.20 -17.49 -24.14
CA VAL A 79 3.83 -17.13 -23.74
C VAL A 79 3.86 -15.81 -22.97
N VAL A 80 3.51 -14.73 -23.67
CA VAL A 80 2.86 -13.57 -23.03
C VAL A 80 1.58 -14.13 -22.41
N SER A 81 1.59 -14.45 -21.11
CA SER A 81 0.46 -15.11 -20.46
C SER A 81 -0.72 -14.14 -20.30
N GLU A 82 -1.83 -14.45 -20.97
CA GLU A 82 -3.04 -13.63 -21.08
C GLU A 82 -3.88 -13.52 -19.78
N ASP A 83 -3.32 -13.84 -18.61
CA ASP A 83 -4.04 -13.88 -17.32
C ASP A 83 -3.57 -12.88 -16.26
N GLU A 84 -2.78 -11.88 -16.65
CA GLU A 84 -2.83 -10.57 -15.98
C GLU A 84 -4.03 -9.78 -16.49
N LYS A 85 -5.25 -10.32 -16.30
CA LYS A 85 -6.50 -9.64 -16.64
C LYS A 85 -6.70 -8.47 -15.69
N THR A 86 -5.93 -7.42 -15.92
CA THR A 86 -6.14 -6.09 -15.41
C THR A 86 -7.06 -5.37 -16.37
N GLU A 87 -7.79 -4.39 -15.85
CA GLU A 87 -8.53 -3.45 -16.67
C GLU A 87 -8.05 -2.06 -16.33
N GLU A 88 -7.77 -1.30 -17.38
CA GLU A 88 -7.49 0.13 -17.27
C GLU A 88 -8.81 0.86 -17.09
N ILE A 89 -8.93 1.58 -15.97
CA ILE A 89 -10.15 2.29 -15.64
C ILE A 89 -9.84 3.78 -15.51
N LEU A 90 -10.64 4.58 -16.22
CA LEU A 90 -10.65 6.02 -16.07
C LEU A 90 -11.25 6.40 -14.70
N VAL A 91 -10.41 6.92 -13.82
CA VAL A 91 -10.82 7.29 -12.46
C VAL A 91 -11.37 8.70 -12.39
N HIS A 92 -10.86 9.62 -13.20
CA HIS A 92 -11.24 11.03 -13.14
C HIS A 92 -11.44 11.62 -14.54
N PRO A 93 -12.65 12.12 -14.89
CA PRO A 93 -12.94 12.59 -16.25
C PRO A 93 -12.10 13.80 -16.69
N ALA A 94 -11.62 14.61 -15.74
CA ALA A 94 -10.72 15.73 -16.05
C ALA A 94 -9.27 15.33 -16.40
N TYR A 95 -8.90 14.06 -16.25
CA TYR A 95 -7.56 13.54 -16.54
C TYR A 95 -7.67 12.21 -17.29
N PRO A 96 -8.04 12.24 -18.59
CA PRO A 96 -8.27 11.05 -19.40
C PRO A 96 -7.04 10.14 -19.51
N ASP A 97 -5.85 10.72 -19.44
CA ASP A 97 -4.58 10.01 -19.59
C ASP A 97 -4.14 9.30 -18.29
N GLN A 98 -4.82 9.55 -17.16
CA GLN A 98 -4.50 8.96 -15.87
C GLN A 98 -5.33 7.69 -15.63
N LEU A 99 -5.01 6.64 -16.38
CA LEU A 99 -5.61 5.32 -16.24
C LEU A 99 -5.04 4.62 -15.01
N VAL A 100 -5.90 3.92 -14.26
CA VAL A 100 -5.47 3.09 -13.12
C VAL A 100 -5.77 1.63 -13.42
N THR A 101 -4.74 0.82 -13.31
CA THR A 101 -4.80 -0.64 -13.47
C THR A 101 -5.44 -1.28 -12.25
N ILE A 102 -6.61 -1.92 -12.42
CA ILE A 102 -7.30 -2.66 -11.35
C ILE A 102 -7.42 -4.13 -11.75
N GLY A 103 -6.95 -5.03 -10.90
CA GLY A 103 -7.12 -6.47 -11.11
C GLY A 103 -8.60 -6.88 -11.18
N ARG A 104 -8.93 -7.87 -12.01
CA ARG A 104 -10.32 -8.35 -12.20
C ARG A 104 -10.93 -9.14 -11.03
N ASN A 105 -10.20 -9.32 -9.93
CA ASN A 105 -10.67 -10.08 -8.76
C ASN A 105 -11.65 -9.31 -7.85
N PHE A 106 -12.07 -8.09 -8.22
CA PHE A 106 -13.09 -7.34 -7.47
C PHE A 106 -14.49 -7.59 -8.03
N SER A 107 -15.50 -7.69 -7.15
CA SER A 107 -16.89 -7.64 -7.60
C SER A 107 -17.19 -6.30 -8.31
N PRO A 108 -18.16 -6.25 -9.24
CA PRO A 108 -18.54 -5.02 -9.91
C PRO A 108 -18.87 -3.87 -8.94
N GLU A 109 -19.49 -4.16 -7.80
CA GLU A 109 -19.82 -3.19 -6.74
C GLU A 109 -18.57 -2.74 -5.99
N GLY A 110 -17.66 -3.66 -5.66
CA GLY A 110 -16.38 -3.35 -5.04
C GLY A 110 -15.53 -2.43 -5.92
N ARG A 111 -15.50 -2.71 -7.22
CA ARG A 111 -14.82 -1.89 -8.23
C ARG A 111 -15.44 -0.49 -8.33
N LYS A 112 -16.77 -0.38 -8.46
CA LYS A 112 -17.47 0.92 -8.47
C LYS A 112 -17.16 1.76 -7.22
N ARG A 113 -17.14 1.15 -6.04
CA ARG A 113 -16.79 1.83 -4.78
C ARG A 113 -15.35 2.31 -4.75
N LEU A 114 -14.40 1.52 -5.27
CA LEU A 114 -12.99 1.88 -5.37
C LEU A 114 -12.77 3.08 -6.29
N VAL A 115 -13.32 3.03 -7.50
CA VAL A 115 -13.21 4.11 -8.50
C VAL A 115 -13.84 5.39 -7.96
N HIS A 116 -15.05 5.31 -7.40
CA HIS A 116 -15.73 6.45 -6.79
C HIS A 116 -14.96 7.09 -5.64
N LYS A 117 -14.20 6.30 -4.87
CA LYS A 117 -13.37 6.82 -3.77
C LYS A 117 -12.09 7.48 -4.28
N LYS A 118 -11.50 6.94 -5.35
CA LYS A 118 -10.29 7.49 -5.98
C LYS A 118 -10.58 8.78 -6.75
N SER A 119 -11.74 8.89 -7.39
CA SER A 119 -12.15 10.12 -8.10
C SER A 119 -12.32 11.33 -7.17
N LYS A 120 -12.56 11.11 -5.88
CA LYS A 120 -12.73 12.16 -4.86
C LYS A 120 -11.44 12.53 -4.12
N ALA A 121 -10.32 11.87 -4.41
CA ALA A 121 -9.05 12.16 -3.76
C ALA A 121 -8.34 13.34 -4.46
N PRO A 122 -7.88 14.37 -3.74
CA PRO A 122 -7.09 15.45 -4.33
C PRO A 122 -5.79 14.89 -4.92
N LYS A 123 -5.37 15.43 -6.07
CA LYS A 123 -4.13 15.07 -6.78
C LYS A 123 -2.97 15.01 -5.77
N LEU A 124 -2.40 13.83 -5.64
CA LEU A 124 -1.11 13.68 -4.98
C LEU A 124 -0.07 14.23 -5.93
N LEU A 125 0.70 15.23 -5.48
CA LEU A 125 1.94 15.59 -6.15
C LEU A 125 2.78 14.32 -6.28
N THR A 126 3.07 13.94 -7.52
CA THR A 126 4.25 13.16 -7.86
C THR A 126 5.45 13.97 -7.36
N GLN A 127 6.12 13.50 -6.32
CA GLN A 127 7.45 14.00 -6.00
C GLN A 127 8.38 13.48 -7.09
N SER A 128 8.48 14.22 -8.19
CA SER A 128 9.68 14.21 -9.02
C SER A 128 10.71 15.08 -8.31
N GLU A 129 11.93 14.56 -8.25
CA GLU A 129 13.18 15.22 -7.82
C GLU A 129 13.38 15.33 -6.31
N ALA A 130 14.13 14.36 -5.78
CA ALA A 130 14.77 14.44 -4.48
C ALA A 130 15.89 15.49 -4.53
N PRO A 131 15.94 16.46 -3.60
CA PRO A 131 17.16 17.23 -3.39
C PRO A 131 18.19 16.33 -2.69
N THR A 132 19.38 16.28 -3.28
CA THR A 132 20.55 15.55 -2.79
C THR A 132 20.88 15.89 -1.34
N THR A 133 21.07 14.82 -0.56
CA THR A 133 21.59 14.78 0.80
C THR A 133 22.96 15.47 0.90
N SER A 134 23.00 16.77 1.19
CA SER A 134 24.22 17.44 1.65
C SER A 134 24.00 18.72 2.47
N GLU A 135 22.79 19.30 2.48
CA GLU A 135 22.57 20.59 3.19
C GLU A 135 21.94 20.51 4.59
N GLN A 136 21.48 19.33 5.05
CA GLN A 136 20.81 19.23 6.37
C GLN A 136 21.74 18.85 7.54
N GLU A 137 22.94 18.32 7.28
CA GLU A 137 23.87 17.92 8.35
C GLU A 137 24.64 19.09 8.98
N ASN A 138 24.74 20.24 8.29
CA ASN A 138 25.50 21.39 8.79
C ASN A 138 24.72 22.31 9.76
N LYS A 139 23.43 22.09 9.97
CA LYS A 139 22.63 22.92 10.88
C LYS A 139 22.54 22.36 12.30
N LEU A 140 22.64 21.04 12.47
CA LEU A 140 22.56 20.40 13.79
C LEU A 140 23.88 20.47 14.58
N HIS A 141 25.03 20.62 13.90
CA HIS A 141 26.35 20.67 14.55
C HIS A 141 26.79 22.07 15.02
N LYS A 142 26.04 23.14 14.72
CA LYS A 142 26.35 24.51 15.18
C LYS A 142 25.56 24.95 16.42
N GLU A 143 24.44 24.32 16.74
CA GLU A 143 23.63 24.68 17.93
C GLU A 143 24.08 23.98 19.23
N THR A 144 24.91 22.94 19.16
CA THR A 144 25.41 22.19 20.33
C THR A 144 26.75 22.66 20.88
N ARG A 145 27.28 23.81 20.42
CA ARG A 145 28.53 24.41 20.95
C ARG A 145 28.37 25.74 21.68
N ASN A 146 27.16 26.29 21.79
CA ASN A 146 26.90 27.53 22.54
C ASN A 146 25.73 27.35 23.53
N ALA A 147 25.84 26.37 24.44
CA ALA A 147 25.03 26.29 25.65
C ALA A 147 25.94 25.96 26.84
#